data_AF-A0A9X3BB94-F1
#
_entry.id   AF-A0A9X3BB94-F1
#
_cell.length_a   1.000
_cell.length_b   1.000
_cell.length_c   1.000
_cell.angle_alpha   90.00
_cell.angle_beta   90.00
_cell.angle_gamma   90.00
#
_symmetry.space_group_name_H-M   'P 1'
#
loop_
_entity.id
_entity.type
_entity.pdbx_description
1 polymer ?
#
loop_
_entity_poly.entity_id
_entity_poly.type
_entity_poly.pdbx_seq_one_letter_code
_entity_poly.pdbx_strand_id
1 'polypeptide(L)'
;MRTLIRCGWMPVTGLLLALFSLSAMAANTPCSGKKGGIDRCDGDLFLCNDGSISGSKKSCAAMFGERTDARPQKFLQSNDGCACGTGSFCTGPRGGVYCLTPGGNKSYKRK
;
A
#
# COMPACT_ATOMS: atom_id res chain seq x y z
N MET A 1 2.27 63.26 29.56
CA MET A 1 1.54 62.89 28.33
C MET A 1 1.29 61.38 28.39
N ARG A 2 0.30 60.93 29.17
CA ARG A 2 -0.99 60.37 28.74
C ARG A 2 -0.89 59.36 27.59
N THR A 3 -1.07 58.10 27.98
CA THR A 3 -1.31 56.88 27.22
C THR A 3 -2.42 57.03 26.16
N LEU A 4 -2.18 56.52 24.96
CA LEU A 4 -3.22 56.25 23.96
C LEU A 4 -2.89 54.95 23.21
N ILE A 5 -3.54 53.88 23.65
CA ILE A 5 -3.79 52.65 22.89
C ILE A 5 -4.85 52.99 21.85
N ARG A 6 -4.58 52.86 20.54
CA ARG A 6 -5.59 52.64 19.48
C ARG A 6 -4.95 51.85 18.34
N CYS A 7 -5.26 50.56 18.25
CA CYS A 7 -6.30 49.99 17.37
C CYS A 7 -5.89 49.91 15.90
N GLY A 8 -5.71 48.68 15.41
CA GLY A 8 -6.16 48.33 14.06
C GLY A 8 -5.11 47.94 13.03
N TRP A 9 -4.43 46.82 13.23
CA TRP A 9 -4.17 45.82 12.17
C TRP A 9 -3.46 44.61 12.80
N MET A 10 -3.69 43.41 12.28
CA MET A 10 -3.06 42.14 12.70
C MET A 10 -3.62 41.42 13.95
N PRO A 11 -4.94 41.14 13.97
CA PRO A 11 -5.40 39.82 14.43
C PRO A 11 -5.92 38.96 13.27
N VAL A 12 -5.94 39.49 12.04
CA VAL A 12 -6.47 38.78 10.86
C VAL A 12 -5.42 37.92 10.18
N THR A 13 -4.14 38.33 10.20
CA THR A 13 -3.03 37.58 9.59
C THR A 13 -2.68 36.31 10.35
N GLY A 14 -2.81 36.29 11.69
CA GLY A 14 -2.57 35.10 12.51
C GLY A 14 -3.66 34.03 12.35
N LEU A 15 -4.92 34.44 12.21
CA LEU A 15 -6.05 33.52 12.04
C LEU A 15 -6.07 32.86 10.65
N LEU A 16 -5.57 33.56 9.61
CA LEU A 16 -5.49 33.01 8.25
C LEU A 16 -4.43 31.90 8.10
N LEU A 17 -3.30 31.95 8.83
CA LEU A 17 -2.25 30.92 8.74
C LEU A 17 -2.66 29.58 9.39
N ALA A 18 -3.59 29.58 10.35
CA ALA A 18 -4.04 28.37 11.04
C ALA A 18 -4.91 27.45 10.14
N LEU A 19 -5.54 28.00 9.10
CA LEU A 19 -6.46 27.28 8.21
C LEU A 19 -5.75 26.49 7.08
N PHE A 20 -4.45 26.74 6.86
CA PHE A 20 -3.66 26.07 5.81
C PHE A 20 -2.93 24.80 6.28
N SER A 21 -3.27 24.29 7.46
CA SER A 21 -2.83 22.96 7.89
C SER A 21 -3.61 21.89 7.11
N LEU A 22 -3.42 21.83 5.79
CA LEU A 22 -3.92 20.75 4.95
C LEU A 22 -3.35 19.45 5.51
N SER A 23 -4.22 18.65 6.12
CA SER A 23 -3.94 17.28 6.50
C SER A 23 -3.45 16.53 5.26
N ALA A 24 -2.16 16.24 5.20
CA ALA A 24 -1.61 15.34 4.19
C ALA A 24 -2.15 13.93 4.45
N MET A 25 -3.28 13.61 3.83
CA MET A 25 -3.88 12.28 3.93
C MET A 25 -3.11 11.34 3.01
N ALA A 26 -2.05 10.74 3.56
CA ALA A 26 -1.34 9.64 2.93
C ALA A 26 -2.26 8.40 2.93
N ALA A 27 -3.17 8.34 1.97
CA ALA A 27 -3.95 7.14 1.74
C ALA A 27 -3.02 6.06 1.17
N ASN A 28 -2.81 4.98 1.93
CA ASN A 28 -2.10 3.79 1.44
C ASN A 28 -2.95 3.08 0.38
N THR A 29 -2.88 3.58 -0.86
CA THR A 29 -3.54 2.97 -2.00
C THR A 29 -2.72 1.76 -2.45
N PRO A 30 -3.35 0.58 -2.63
CA PRO A 30 -2.66 -0.59 -3.13
C PRO A 30 -2.06 -0.32 -4.50
N CYS A 31 -0.84 -0.84 -4.74
CA CYS A 31 -0.13 -0.71 -6.02
C CYS A 31 0.13 0.73 -6.50
N SER A 32 0.47 1.65 -5.60
CA SER A 32 0.80 3.04 -5.93
C SER A 32 2.22 3.27 -6.47
N GLY A 33 2.42 4.41 -7.13
CA GLY A 33 3.71 4.84 -7.65
C GLY A 33 4.25 3.94 -8.75
N LYS A 34 5.48 3.44 -8.57
CA LYS A 34 6.18 2.60 -9.57
C LYS A 34 5.50 1.24 -9.83
N LYS A 35 4.58 0.81 -8.97
CA LYS A 35 3.83 -0.45 -9.11
C LYS A 35 2.79 -0.42 -10.23
N GLY A 36 2.40 0.77 -10.71
CA GLY A 36 1.55 0.93 -11.89
C GLY A 36 0.08 0.56 -11.69
N GLY A 37 -0.43 0.54 -10.45
CA GLY A 37 -1.83 0.16 -10.18
C GLY A 37 -2.04 -1.34 -10.02
N ILE A 38 -3.27 -1.69 -9.68
CA ILE A 38 -3.68 -3.07 -9.43
C ILE A 38 -3.87 -3.76 -10.79
N ASP A 39 -3.21 -4.89 -10.97
CA ASP A 39 -3.42 -5.78 -12.12
C ASP A 39 -4.61 -6.72 -11.83
N ARG A 40 -4.54 -7.44 -10.69
CA ARG A 40 -5.60 -8.36 -10.24
C ARG A 40 -5.48 -8.68 -8.74
N CYS A 41 -6.47 -9.37 -8.18
CA CYS A 41 -6.39 -10.03 -6.88
C CYS A 41 -5.77 -11.45 -6.98
N ASP A 42 -4.84 -11.79 -6.09
CA ASP A 42 -4.42 -13.17 -5.78
C ASP A 42 -4.97 -13.53 -4.40
N GLY A 43 -6.23 -13.97 -4.34
CA GLY A 43 -6.99 -14.08 -3.10
C GLY A 43 -7.16 -12.72 -2.43
N ASP A 44 -6.72 -12.59 -1.17
CA ASP A 44 -6.78 -11.32 -0.43
C ASP A 44 -5.68 -10.32 -0.83
N LEU A 45 -4.67 -10.76 -1.57
CA LEU A 45 -3.53 -9.94 -1.94
C LEU A 45 -3.77 -9.20 -3.26
N PHE A 46 -3.30 -7.95 -3.36
CA PHE A 46 -3.29 -7.24 -4.64
C PHE A 46 -2.02 -7.57 -5.40
N LEU A 47 -2.16 -8.10 -6.61
CA LEU A 47 -1.09 -8.19 -7.59
C LEU A 47 -1.07 -6.88 -8.39
N CYS A 48 0.12 -6.30 -8.52
CA CYS A 48 0.34 -5.04 -9.20
C CYS A 48 0.81 -5.27 -10.64
N ASN A 49 0.71 -4.24 -11.49
CA ASN A 49 1.14 -4.30 -12.90
C ASN A 49 2.64 -4.57 -13.06
N ASP A 50 3.47 -4.20 -12.08
CA ASP A 50 4.89 -4.57 -12.05
C ASP A 50 5.14 -6.05 -11.72
N GLY A 51 4.08 -6.84 -11.53
CA GLY A 51 4.10 -8.25 -11.15
C GLY A 51 4.46 -8.48 -9.68
N SER A 52 4.54 -7.42 -8.87
CA SER A 52 4.79 -7.53 -7.43
C SER A 52 3.50 -7.59 -6.63
N ILE A 53 3.59 -8.06 -5.40
CA ILE A 53 2.49 -8.02 -4.44
C ILE A 53 2.46 -6.67 -3.74
N SER A 54 1.26 -6.11 -3.57
CA SER A 54 1.02 -4.90 -2.79
C SER A 54 1.27 -5.14 -1.30
N GLY A 55 1.94 -4.19 -0.67
CA GLY A 55 2.11 -4.18 0.79
C GLY A 55 0.87 -3.70 1.55
N SER A 56 -0.24 -3.39 0.88
CA SER A 56 -1.47 -2.96 1.57
C SER A 56 -1.99 -4.05 2.51
N LYS A 57 -2.51 -3.65 3.67
CA LYS A 57 -3.19 -4.55 4.63
C LYS A 57 -4.67 -4.76 4.30
N LYS A 58 -5.18 -4.06 3.29
CA LYS A 58 -6.56 -4.23 2.83
C LYS A 58 -6.70 -5.59 2.14
N SER A 59 -7.89 -6.19 2.19
CA SER A 59 -8.17 -7.41 1.44
C SER A 59 -8.68 -7.04 0.05
N CYS A 60 -8.04 -7.56 -0.99
CA CYS A 60 -8.44 -7.36 -2.38
C CYS A 60 -9.86 -7.86 -2.63
N ALA A 61 -10.17 -9.07 -2.14
CA ALA A 61 -11.51 -9.66 -2.18
C ALA A 61 -12.58 -8.78 -1.51
N ALA A 62 -12.26 -8.17 -0.37
CA ALA A 62 -13.19 -7.28 0.33
C ALA A 62 -13.42 -5.94 -0.39
N MET A 63 -12.44 -5.45 -1.17
CA MET A 63 -12.58 -4.19 -1.91
C MET A 63 -13.32 -4.35 -3.23
N PHE A 64 -13.11 -5.48 -3.93
CA PHE A 64 -13.68 -5.70 -5.26
C PHE A 64 -14.89 -6.62 -5.27
N GLY A 65 -15.30 -7.17 -4.11
CA GLY A 65 -16.51 -7.99 -3.98
C GLY A 65 -16.45 -9.34 -4.70
N GLU A 66 -15.32 -9.66 -5.31
CA GLU A 66 -15.12 -10.94 -5.97
C GLU A 66 -14.90 -12.02 -4.91
N ARG A 67 -15.78 -13.02 -4.87
CA ARG A 67 -15.53 -14.28 -4.18
C ARG A 67 -14.40 -15.00 -4.89
N THR A 68 -13.18 -14.52 -4.69
CA THR A 68 -12.01 -15.33 -4.98
C THR A 68 -11.98 -16.37 -3.87
N ASP A 69 -12.59 -17.53 -4.14
CA ASP A 69 -12.37 -18.74 -3.36
C ASP A 69 -10.91 -18.77 -2.96
N ALA A 70 -10.64 -18.80 -1.65
CA ALA A 70 -9.31 -18.70 -1.09
C ALA A 70 -8.41 -19.75 -1.77
N ARG A 71 -7.73 -19.32 -2.84
CA ARG A 71 -7.05 -20.25 -3.74
C ARG A 71 -5.98 -20.93 -2.88
N PRO A 72 -5.95 -22.26 -2.83
CA PRO A 72 -5.01 -22.98 -1.97
C PRO A 72 -3.59 -22.50 -2.29
N GLN A 73 -2.98 -21.87 -1.30
CA GLN A 73 -1.66 -21.27 -1.41
C GLN A 73 -0.65 -22.40 -1.34
N LYS A 74 0.02 -22.71 -2.46
CA LYS A 74 1.02 -23.76 -2.48
C LYS A 74 2.33 -23.18 -1.98
N PHE A 75 2.76 -23.61 -0.80
CA PHE A 75 4.07 -23.24 -0.25
C PHE A 75 5.13 -24.24 -0.73
N LEU A 76 6.04 -23.78 -1.56
CA LEU A 76 7.20 -24.52 -2.01
C LEU A 76 8.38 -24.21 -1.09
N GLN A 77 9.14 -25.27 -0.76
CA GLN A 77 10.41 -25.15 -0.04
C GLN A 77 11.60 -24.96 -1.00
N SER A 78 11.39 -25.14 -2.31
CA SER A 78 12.40 -24.85 -3.34
C SER A 78 12.20 -23.45 -3.91
N ASN A 79 13.27 -22.87 -4.46
CA ASN A 79 13.26 -21.57 -5.14
C ASN A 79 12.55 -21.61 -6.50
N ASP A 80 12.30 -22.80 -7.04
CA ASP A 80 11.82 -22.99 -8.40
C ASP A 80 10.29 -23.04 -8.43
N GLY A 81 9.69 -22.15 -9.23
CA GLY A 81 8.25 -22.20 -9.55
C GLY A 81 7.33 -21.33 -8.69
N CYS A 82 7.85 -20.40 -7.89
CA CYS A 82 7.02 -19.50 -7.06
C CYS A 82 6.74 -18.15 -7.72
N ALA A 83 6.08 -18.12 -8.87
CA ALA A 83 5.79 -16.86 -9.56
C ALA A 83 4.62 -16.10 -8.91
N CYS A 84 4.75 -14.78 -8.75
CA CYS A 84 3.68 -13.94 -8.22
C CYS A 84 2.41 -14.03 -9.11
N GLY A 85 1.23 -14.12 -8.50
CA GLY A 85 -0.06 -14.27 -9.21
C GLY A 85 -0.44 -15.69 -9.61
N THR A 86 0.44 -16.67 -9.36
CA THR A 86 0.14 -18.10 -9.60
C THR A 86 -0.37 -18.83 -8.36
N GLY A 87 -0.56 -18.14 -7.23
CA GLY A 87 -0.89 -18.75 -5.93
C GLY A 87 0.22 -19.64 -5.35
N SER A 88 1.42 -19.66 -5.96
CA SER A 88 2.57 -20.45 -5.52
C SER A 88 3.58 -19.54 -4.85
N PHE A 89 3.91 -19.84 -3.59
CA PHE A 89 4.81 -19.05 -2.77
C PHE A 89 6.00 -19.88 -2.31
N CYS A 90 7.17 -19.27 -2.30
CA CYS A 90 8.39 -19.83 -1.77
C CYS A 90 8.52 -19.44 -0.30
N THR A 91 9.10 -20.33 0.51
CA THR A 91 9.49 -20.00 1.88
C THR A 91 11.01 -19.89 1.96
N GLY A 92 11.50 -18.73 2.38
CA GLY A 92 12.93 -18.50 2.55
C GLY A 92 13.51 -19.19 3.80
N PRO A 93 14.84 -19.23 3.94
CA PRO A 93 15.51 -19.87 5.08
C PRO A 93 15.16 -19.23 6.43
N ARG A 94 14.67 -17.98 6.42
CA ARG A 94 14.20 -17.26 7.62
C ARG A 94 12.68 -17.43 7.87
N GLY A 95 12.02 -18.36 7.16
CA GLY A 95 10.57 -18.60 7.27
C GLY A 95 9.70 -17.53 6.59
N GLY A 96 10.30 -16.55 5.91
CA GLY A 96 9.57 -15.51 5.18
C GLY A 96 8.99 -16.05 3.87
N VAL A 97 7.70 -15.83 3.65
CA VAL A 97 7.00 -16.24 2.42
C VAL A 97 7.18 -15.17 1.35
N TYR A 98 7.56 -15.56 0.13
CA TYR A 98 7.72 -14.68 -1.02
C TYR A 98 7.32 -15.33 -2.33
N CYS A 99 7.14 -14.52 -3.36
CA CYS A 99 7.05 -14.95 -4.75
C CYS A 99 8.08 -14.17 -5.60
N LEU A 100 8.33 -14.66 -6.80
CA LEU A 100 9.19 -14.04 -7.78
C LEU A 100 8.34 -13.27 -8.79
N THR A 101 8.67 -11.99 -8.98
CA THR A 101 8.07 -11.19 -10.05
C THR A 101 8.63 -11.63 -11.41
N PRO A 102 7.97 -11.29 -12.53
CA PRO A 102 8.49 -11.57 -13.87
C PRO A 102 9.89 -10.99 -14.12
N GLY A 103 10.22 -9.88 -13.45
CA GLY A 103 11.55 -9.26 -13.48
C GLY A 103 12.61 -9.93 -12.59
N GLY A 104 12.30 -11.08 -11.97
CA GLY A 104 13.24 -11.83 -11.12
C GLY A 104 13.38 -11.29 -9.68
N ASN A 105 12.56 -10.30 -9.29
CA ASN A 105 12.64 -9.71 -7.95
C ASN A 105 11.79 -10.51 -6.95
N LYS A 106 12.24 -10.61 -5.69
CA LYS A 106 11.46 -11.23 -4.62
C LYS A 106 10.43 -10.26 -4.07
N SER A 107 9.16 -10.66 -4.06
CA SER A 107 8.06 -9.93 -3.43
C SER A 107 7.55 -10.73 -2.24
N TYR A 108 7.68 -10.17 -1.04
CA TYR A 108 7.31 -10.86 0.20
C TYR A 108 5.81 -10.74 0.48
N LYS A 109 5.21 -11.86 0.86
CA LYS A 109 3.83 -11.91 1.33
C LYS A 109 3.75 -11.32 2.74
N ARG A 110 2.69 -10.58 3.02
CA ARG A 110 2.36 -10.11 4.38
C ARG A 110 1.86 -11.31 5.23
N LYS A 111 2.19 -11.32 6.52
CA LYS A 111 1.68 -12.30 7.48
C LYS A 111 0.31 -11.87 7.99
#